data_AF-G7H6K2-F1
#
_entry.id   AF-G7H6K2-F1
#
_cell.length_a   1.000
_cell.length_b   1.000
_cell.length_c   1.000
_cell.angle_alpha   90.00
_cell.angle_beta   90.00
_cell.angle_gamma   90.00
#
_symmetry.space_group_name_H-M   'P 1'
#
loop_
_entity.id
_entity.type
_entity.pdbx_description
1 polymer ?
#
loop_
_entity_poly.entity_id
_entity_poly.type
_entity_poly.pdbx_seq_one_letter_code
_entity_poly.pdbx_strand_id
1 'polypeptide(L)'
;MTAVDSATRAIQQRVGSLRAAAAGLDSRDKAITFLHDVHALVGESEHLLGEAARAARAAGCTWQDVGDVVGTTRQAAFQRFGKPIDPRTGAPMAVTALPDATQKANSLFSLFPAHDWAGIFSTFTPPVAARLPQDSLPDIWAHVVAQFGELESIGDEAYVRTQGIHTVVDLPIEFEAGAMVGRVSYDQQGLVAGLFFLNPEAVAAERDAAVPTRQG
;
A
#
# COMPACT_ATOMS: atom_id res chain seq x y z
N MET A 1 6.67 18.36 -23.92
CA MET A 1 6.64 16.90 -23.67
C MET A 1 6.07 16.72 -22.28
N THR A 2 4.85 16.18 -22.17
CA THR A 2 4.14 16.08 -20.88
C THR A 2 4.64 14.87 -20.08
N ALA A 3 4.40 14.84 -18.76
CA ALA A 3 4.77 13.71 -17.90
C ALA A 3 4.16 12.37 -18.39
N VAL A 4 2.95 12.44 -18.95
CA VAL A 4 2.24 11.31 -19.56
C VAL A 4 2.98 10.78 -20.80
N ASP A 5 3.53 11.67 -21.63
CA ASP A 5 4.30 11.27 -22.82
C ASP A 5 5.59 10.53 -22.44
N SER A 6 6.27 10.97 -21.39
CA SER A 6 7.47 10.30 -20.87
C SER A 6 7.17 8.94 -20.26
N ALA A 7 6.10 8.83 -19.46
CA ALA A 7 5.68 7.58 -18.84
C ALA A 7 5.22 6.55 -19.88
N THR A 8 4.51 6.99 -20.92
CA THR A 8 4.10 6.12 -22.05
C THR A 8 5.32 5.52 -22.76
N ARG A 9 6.34 6.33 -23.01
CA ARG A 9 7.59 5.85 -23.64
C ARG A 9 8.34 4.86 -22.75
N ALA A 10 8.39 5.09 -21.44
CA ALA A 10 9.02 4.18 -20.49
C ALA A 10 8.34 2.81 -20.47
N ILE A 11 7.00 2.76 -20.43
CA ILE A 11 6.22 1.52 -20.51
C ILE A 11 6.47 0.80 -21.84
N GLN A 12 6.49 1.51 -22.97
CA GLN A 12 6.79 0.90 -24.27
C GLN A 12 8.19 0.26 -24.31
N GLN A 13 9.19 0.91 -23.72
CA GLN A 13 10.54 0.36 -23.60
C GLN A 13 10.57 -0.88 -22.69
N ARG A 14 9.90 -0.82 -21.53
CA ARG A 14 9.80 -1.94 -20.58
C ARG A 14 9.12 -3.16 -21.20
N VAL A 15 8.02 -2.96 -21.92
CA VAL A 15 7.33 -4.01 -22.70
C VAL A 15 8.27 -4.63 -23.72
N GLY A 16 9.08 -3.82 -24.42
CA GLY A 16 10.10 -4.31 -25.36
C GLY A 16 11.12 -5.22 -24.67
N SER A 17 11.67 -4.78 -23.55
CA SER A 17 12.63 -5.55 -22.75
C SER A 17 12.05 -6.86 -22.23
N LEU A 18 10.80 -6.85 -21.75
CA LEU A 18 10.13 -8.06 -21.26
C LEU A 18 9.89 -9.07 -22.39
N ARG A 19 9.47 -8.61 -23.58
CA ARG A 19 9.33 -9.51 -24.74
C ARG A 19 10.64 -10.17 -25.14
N ALA A 20 11.75 -9.46 -25.03
CA ALA A 20 13.08 -10.02 -25.27
C ALA A 20 13.48 -11.04 -24.18
N ALA A 21 13.22 -10.72 -22.90
CA ALA A 21 13.51 -11.58 -21.76
C ALA A 21 12.70 -12.90 -21.78
N ALA A 22 11.47 -12.87 -22.30
CA ALA A 22 10.60 -14.04 -22.42
C ALA A 22 11.21 -15.17 -23.28
N ALA A 23 12.16 -14.86 -24.17
CA ALA A 23 12.85 -15.87 -24.98
C ALA A 23 13.91 -16.68 -24.21
N GLY A 24 14.29 -16.23 -23.00
CA GLY A 24 15.38 -16.80 -22.19
C GLY A 24 14.94 -17.51 -20.90
N LEU A 25 13.66 -17.94 -20.81
CA LEU A 25 13.10 -18.59 -19.63
C LEU A 25 13.51 -20.07 -19.54
N ASP A 26 14.80 -20.34 -19.34
CA ASP A 26 15.39 -21.68 -19.28
C ASP A 26 15.47 -22.26 -17.85
N SER A 27 15.06 -21.49 -16.83
CA SER A 27 15.09 -21.91 -15.43
C SER A 27 13.87 -21.43 -14.64
N ARG A 28 13.57 -22.14 -13.54
CA ARG A 28 12.49 -21.79 -12.60
C ARG A 28 12.69 -20.39 -12.02
N ASP A 29 13.90 -20.05 -11.63
CA ASP A 29 14.19 -18.75 -11.00
C ASP A 29 14.00 -17.61 -11.99
N LYS A 30 14.47 -17.77 -13.24
CA LYS A 30 14.22 -16.79 -14.31
C LYS A 30 12.73 -16.65 -14.63
N ALA A 31 11.96 -17.74 -14.59
CA ALA A 31 10.51 -17.70 -14.79
C ALA A 31 9.80 -16.92 -13.67
N ILE A 32 10.21 -17.10 -12.41
CA ILE A 32 9.65 -16.36 -11.27
C ILE A 32 10.02 -14.88 -11.36
N THR A 33 11.28 -14.53 -11.63
CA THR A 33 11.70 -13.14 -11.83
C THR A 33 10.92 -12.48 -12.97
N PHE A 34 10.77 -13.18 -14.11
CA PHE A 34 9.99 -12.68 -15.22
C PHE A 34 8.52 -12.43 -14.85
N LEU A 35 7.89 -13.31 -14.06
CA LEU A 35 6.54 -13.09 -13.55
C LEU A 35 6.44 -11.84 -12.67
N HIS A 36 7.42 -11.61 -11.79
CA HIS A 36 7.49 -10.39 -10.98
C HIS A 36 7.63 -9.14 -11.86
N ASP A 37 8.50 -9.17 -12.86
CA ASP A 37 8.72 -8.02 -13.74
C ASP A 37 7.49 -7.70 -14.60
N VAL A 38 6.78 -8.73 -15.08
CA VAL A 38 5.51 -8.56 -15.80
C VAL A 38 4.42 -8.02 -14.86
N HIS A 39 4.37 -8.47 -13.61
CA HIS A 39 3.43 -7.94 -12.62
C HIS A 39 3.73 -6.47 -12.26
N ALA A 40 5.00 -6.10 -12.13
CA ALA A 40 5.42 -4.72 -11.91
C ALA A 40 4.96 -3.81 -13.05
N LEU A 41 5.06 -4.27 -14.31
CA LEU A 41 4.54 -3.54 -15.48
C LEU A 41 3.04 -3.29 -15.40
N VAL A 42 2.25 -4.22 -14.85
CA VAL A 42 0.81 -4.02 -14.63
C VAL A 42 0.61 -2.85 -13.66
N GLY A 43 1.33 -2.81 -12.54
CA GLY A 43 1.26 -1.70 -11.58
C GLY A 43 1.65 -0.35 -12.20
N GLU A 44 2.73 -0.30 -12.99
CA GLU A 44 3.14 0.90 -13.72
C GLU A 44 2.07 1.37 -14.72
N SER A 45 1.47 0.43 -15.45
CA SER A 45 0.40 0.71 -16.41
C SER A 45 -0.86 1.25 -15.74
N GLU A 46 -1.22 0.69 -14.58
CA GLU A 46 -2.34 1.19 -13.77
C GLU A 46 -2.07 2.60 -13.23
N HIS A 47 -0.83 2.90 -12.85
CA HIS A 47 -0.44 4.24 -12.43
C HIS A 47 -0.61 5.26 -13.56
N LEU A 48 -0.09 4.95 -14.76
CA LEU A 48 -0.24 5.78 -15.95
C LEU A 48 -1.72 5.99 -16.31
N LEU A 49 -2.54 4.94 -16.20
CA LEU A 49 -3.98 5.03 -16.42
C LEU A 49 -4.63 6.01 -15.43
N GLY A 50 -4.23 5.99 -14.16
CA GLY A 50 -4.66 6.96 -13.16
C GLY A 50 -4.23 8.40 -13.46
N GLU A 51 -3.01 8.61 -13.96
CA GLU A 51 -2.54 9.92 -14.40
C GLU A 51 -3.30 10.44 -15.62
N ALA A 52 -3.51 9.59 -16.62
CA ALA A 52 -4.28 9.91 -17.82
C ALA A 52 -5.75 10.26 -17.47
N ALA A 53 -6.37 9.50 -16.57
CA ALA A 53 -7.72 9.79 -16.08
C ALA A 53 -7.80 11.16 -15.38
N ARG A 54 -6.80 11.51 -14.57
CA ARG A 54 -6.71 12.83 -13.92
C ARG A 54 -6.50 13.95 -14.94
N ALA A 55 -5.64 13.75 -15.92
CA ALA A 55 -5.42 14.71 -17.00
C ALA A 55 -6.69 14.93 -17.84
N ALA A 56 -7.43 13.86 -18.15
CA ALA A 56 -8.72 13.93 -18.83
C ALA A 56 -9.75 14.73 -18.01
N ARG A 57 -9.82 14.53 -16.69
CA ARG A 57 -10.66 15.34 -15.80
C ARG A 57 -10.28 16.82 -15.82
N ALA A 58 -9.00 17.14 -15.81
CA ALA A 58 -8.52 18.53 -15.90
C ALA A 58 -8.85 19.18 -17.26
N ALA A 59 -8.94 18.37 -18.32
CA ALA A 59 -9.36 18.81 -19.65
C ALA A 59 -10.90 18.91 -19.81
N GLY A 60 -11.68 18.61 -18.77
CA GLY A 60 -13.13 18.75 -18.76
C GLY A 60 -13.91 17.46 -19.03
N CYS A 61 -13.25 16.32 -19.30
CA CYS A 61 -13.94 15.03 -19.45
C CYS A 61 -14.67 14.65 -18.17
N THR A 62 -15.85 14.03 -18.27
CA THR A 62 -16.64 13.53 -17.14
C THR A 62 -16.17 12.15 -16.66
N TRP A 63 -16.61 11.73 -15.47
CA TRP A 63 -16.39 10.35 -15.02
C TRP A 63 -17.12 9.30 -15.88
N GLN A 64 -18.17 9.72 -16.60
CA GLN A 64 -18.81 8.87 -17.60
C GLN A 64 -17.86 8.62 -18.77
N ASP A 65 -17.28 9.68 -19.33
CA ASP A 65 -16.33 9.58 -20.45
C ASP A 65 -15.12 8.71 -20.10
N VAL A 66 -14.58 8.86 -18.88
CA VAL A 66 -13.48 8.02 -18.38
C VAL A 66 -13.92 6.56 -18.22
N GLY A 67 -15.12 6.33 -17.68
CA GLY A 67 -15.68 4.98 -17.54
C GLY A 67 -15.82 4.28 -18.89
N ASP A 68 -16.41 4.97 -19.87
CA ASP A 68 -16.65 4.43 -21.21
C ASP A 68 -15.34 4.06 -21.91
N VAL A 69 -14.29 4.88 -21.79
CA VAL A 69 -12.96 4.60 -22.38
C VAL A 69 -12.25 3.42 -21.69
N VAL A 70 -12.33 3.32 -20.37
CA VAL A 70 -11.66 2.26 -19.60
C VAL A 70 -12.47 0.96 -19.56
N GLY A 71 -13.72 0.97 -20.07
CA GLY A 71 -14.61 -0.18 -20.08
C GLY A 71 -15.20 -0.48 -18.70
N THR A 72 -15.49 0.54 -17.90
CA THR A 72 -16.07 0.42 -16.57
C THR A 72 -17.22 1.39 -16.35
N THR A 73 -17.96 1.25 -15.25
CA THR A 73 -19.07 2.17 -14.94
C THR A 73 -18.54 3.52 -14.45
N ARG A 74 -19.32 4.59 -14.61
CA ARG A 74 -19.00 5.92 -14.05
C ARG A 74 -18.64 5.87 -12.56
N GLN A 75 -19.39 5.10 -11.78
CA GLN A 75 -19.18 4.97 -10.34
C GLN A 75 -17.85 4.28 -10.05
N ALA A 76 -17.53 3.20 -10.77
CA ALA A 76 -16.26 2.50 -10.65
C ALA A 76 -15.07 3.38 -11.09
N ALA A 77 -15.23 4.17 -12.15
CA ALA A 77 -14.22 5.14 -12.58
C ALA A 77 -13.98 6.22 -11.51
N PHE A 78 -15.04 6.76 -10.89
CA PHE A 78 -14.92 7.73 -9.80
C PHE A 78 -14.21 7.14 -8.57
N GLN A 79 -14.57 5.92 -8.16
CA GLN A 79 -13.92 5.25 -7.03
C GLN A 79 -12.44 4.93 -7.31
N ARG A 80 -12.11 4.52 -8.54
CA ARG A 80 -10.76 4.10 -8.92
C ARG A 80 -9.80 5.26 -9.21
N PHE A 81 -10.30 6.35 -9.79
CA PHE A 81 -9.46 7.45 -10.30
C PHE A 81 -9.78 8.82 -9.69
N GLY A 82 -10.91 8.95 -8.98
CA GLY A 82 -11.29 10.19 -8.30
C GLY A 82 -10.39 10.48 -7.11
N LYS A 83 -10.01 11.75 -6.94
CA LYS A 83 -9.56 12.24 -5.63
C LYS A 83 -10.80 12.50 -4.79
N PRO A 84 -10.87 12.05 -3.53
CA PRO A 84 -11.86 12.57 -2.61
C PRO A 84 -11.71 14.09 -2.59
N ILE A 85 -12.75 14.79 -3.02
CA ILE A 85 -12.88 16.24 -2.86
C ILE A 85 -13.75 16.39 -1.64
N ASP A 86 -13.28 17.14 -0.65
CA ASP A 86 -14.11 17.48 0.49
C ASP A 86 -15.36 18.25 -0.01
N PRO A 87 -16.58 17.70 0.15
CA PRO A 87 -17.79 18.31 -0.38
C PRO A 87 -18.13 19.65 0.30
N ARG A 88 -17.48 20.01 1.41
CA ARG A 88 -17.68 21.28 2.12
C ARG A 88 -16.76 22.38 1.63
N THR A 89 -15.57 22.04 1.13
CA THR A 89 -14.51 23.01 0.82
C THR A 89 -14.08 23.01 -0.65
N GLY A 90 -14.42 21.97 -1.42
CA GLY A 90 -14.05 21.84 -2.83
C GLY A 90 -12.55 21.60 -3.05
N ALA A 91 -11.77 21.43 -1.97
CA ALA A 91 -10.33 21.27 -2.03
C ALA A 91 -9.95 19.81 -2.37
N PRO A 92 -8.94 19.61 -3.25
CA PRO A 92 -8.35 18.29 -3.43
C PRO A 92 -7.63 17.86 -2.15
N MET A 93 -7.98 16.70 -1.59
CA MET A 93 -7.21 16.12 -0.49
C MET A 93 -5.89 15.58 -1.04
N ALA A 94 -4.84 16.41 -1.03
CA ALA A 94 -3.47 15.92 -1.14
C ALA A 94 -3.13 15.20 0.17
N VAL A 95 -3.00 13.88 0.12
CA VAL A 95 -2.59 13.11 1.30
C VAL A 95 -1.07 13.24 1.42
N THR A 96 -0.64 14.22 2.23
CA THR A 96 0.70 14.19 2.82
C THR A 96 0.74 13.02 3.80
N ALA A 97 1.86 12.29 3.86
CA ALA A 97 2.04 11.25 4.88
C ALA A 97 1.78 11.85 6.27
N LEU A 98 1.03 11.13 7.10
CA LEU A 98 0.71 11.55 8.46
C LEU A 98 2.02 11.83 9.24
N PRO A 99 2.28 13.06 9.72
CA PRO A 99 3.58 13.46 10.25
C PRO A 99 4.07 12.63 11.45
N ASP A 100 3.15 12.13 12.28
CA ASP A 100 3.41 11.35 13.49
C ASP A 100 3.12 9.84 13.31
N ALA A 101 3.02 9.36 12.06
CA ALA A 101 2.62 7.99 11.75
C ALA A 101 3.53 6.93 12.39
N THR A 102 4.84 7.15 12.38
CA THR A 102 5.83 6.25 13.01
C THR A 102 5.63 6.18 14.52
N GLN A 103 5.42 7.32 15.19
CA GLN A 103 5.20 7.35 16.63
C GLN A 103 3.90 6.63 16.99
N LYS A 104 2.81 6.90 16.25
CA LYS A 104 1.53 6.21 16.42
C LYS A 104 1.66 4.70 16.26
N ALA A 105 2.42 4.25 15.26
CA ALA A 105 2.59 2.82 15.01
C ALA A 105 3.40 2.15 16.13
N ASN A 106 4.46 2.80 16.62
CA ASN A 106 5.21 2.34 17.79
C ASN A 106 4.30 2.23 19.02
N SER A 107 3.54 3.29 19.33
CA SER A 107 2.60 3.29 20.45
C SER A 107 1.58 2.18 20.33
N LEU A 108 1.01 1.96 19.14
CA LEU A 108 0.07 0.87 18.89
C LEU A 108 0.69 -0.51 19.18
N PHE A 109 1.89 -0.80 18.65
CA PHE A 109 2.53 -2.10 18.87
C PHE A 109 2.95 -2.32 20.33
N SER A 110 3.28 -1.26 21.08
CA SER A 110 3.57 -1.36 22.52
C SER A 110 2.36 -1.75 23.39
N LEU A 111 1.13 -1.59 22.89
CA LEU A 111 -0.08 -1.96 23.64
C LEU A 111 -0.32 -3.49 23.66
N PHE A 112 0.21 -4.22 22.68
CA PHE A 112 0.05 -5.68 22.60
C PHE A 112 0.68 -6.42 23.78
N PRO A 113 1.98 -6.26 24.09
CA PRO A 113 2.58 -6.91 25.26
C PRO A 113 1.99 -6.38 26.58
N ALA A 114 1.47 -5.14 26.59
CA ALA A 114 0.74 -4.59 27.74
C ALA A 114 -0.69 -5.17 27.89
N HIS A 115 -1.16 -5.96 26.92
CA HIS A 115 -2.52 -6.50 26.87
C HIS A 115 -3.61 -5.41 26.96
N ASP A 116 -3.31 -4.18 26.50
CA ASP A 116 -4.23 -3.05 26.51
C ASP A 116 -5.15 -3.09 25.28
N TRP A 117 -6.10 -4.03 25.32
CA TRP A 117 -7.06 -4.26 24.23
C TRP A 117 -7.98 -3.07 23.99
N ALA A 118 -8.34 -2.36 25.06
CA ALA A 118 -9.16 -1.15 24.96
C ALA A 118 -8.39 -0.02 24.26
N GLY A 119 -7.11 0.16 24.61
CA GLY A 119 -6.20 1.08 23.94
C GLY A 119 -6.08 0.76 22.45
N ILE A 120 -5.82 -0.50 22.09
CA ILE A 120 -5.72 -0.95 20.69
C ILE A 120 -7.02 -0.68 19.94
N PHE A 121 -8.15 -1.12 20.50
CA PHE A 121 -9.47 -0.97 19.86
C PHE A 121 -9.85 0.49 19.65
N SER A 122 -9.48 1.39 20.57
CA SER A 122 -9.73 2.83 20.44
C SER A 122 -9.03 3.48 19.25
N THR A 123 -7.98 2.85 18.72
CA THR A 123 -7.25 3.34 17.54
C THR A 123 -7.93 2.97 16.22
N PHE A 124 -8.89 2.05 16.23
CA PHE A 124 -9.47 1.50 15.01
C PHE A 124 -10.49 2.45 14.38
N THR A 125 -10.47 2.48 13.05
CA THR A 125 -11.59 3.04 12.28
C THR A 125 -12.86 2.22 12.49
N PRO A 126 -14.07 2.79 12.36
CA PRO A 126 -15.33 2.05 12.52
C PRO A 126 -15.42 0.78 11.65
N PRO A 127 -14.98 0.76 10.37
CA PRO A 127 -14.98 -0.45 9.57
C PRO A 127 -14.05 -1.54 10.11
N VAL A 128 -12.88 -1.17 10.66
CA VAL A 128 -11.95 -2.12 11.28
C VAL A 128 -12.51 -2.64 12.60
N ALA A 129 -13.02 -1.76 13.46
CA ALA A 129 -13.66 -2.12 14.73
C ALA A 129 -14.85 -3.07 14.55
N ALA A 130 -15.63 -2.91 13.48
CA ALA A 130 -16.74 -3.82 13.16
C ALA A 130 -16.27 -5.23 12.76
N ARG A 131 -15.06 -5.35 12.18
CA ARG A 131 -14.47 -6.63 11.74
C ARG A 131 -13.59 -7.28 12.81
N LEU A 132 -13.03 -6.47 13.70
CA LEU A 132 -12.16 -6.85 14.81
C LEU A 132 -12.71 -6.25 16.11
N PRO A 133 -13.78 -6.83 16.68
CA PRO A 133 -14.32 -6.38 17.97
C PRO A 133 -13.28 -6.48 19.08
N GLN A 134 -13.33 -5.58 20.07
CA GLN A 134 -12.38 -5.54 21.20
C GLN A 134 -12.22 -6.91 21.86
N ASP A 135 -13.33 -7.61 22.10
CA ASP A 135 -13.35 -8.90 22.80
C ASP A 135 -12.68 -10.04 22.01
N SER A 136 -12.45 -9.84 20.71
CA SER A 136 -11.74 -10.81 19.84
C SER A 136 -10.23 -10.59 19.78
N LEU A 137 -9.74 -9.42 20.21
CA LEU A 137 -8.32 -9.09 20.17
C LEU A 137 -7.43 -10.05 20.98
N PRO A 138 -7.82 -10.49 22.21
CA PRO A 138 -7.01 -11.43 22.96
C PRO A 138 -6.80 -12.74 22.23
N ASP A 139 -7.86 -13.30 21.63
CA ASP A 139 -7.80 -14.56 20.90
C ASP A 139 -6.93 -14.43 19.65
N ILE A 140 -7.09 -13.34 18.90
CA ILE A 140 -6.27 -13.08 17.70
C ILE A 140 -4.79 -12.93 18.07
N TRP A 141 -4.50 -12.20 19.14
CA TRP A 141 -3.13 -12.05 19.63
C TRP A 141 -2.54 -13.38 20.10
N ALA A 142 -3.31 -14.20 20.81
CA ALA A 142 -2.89 -15.54 21.21
C ALA A 142 -2.50 -16.42 20.00
N HIS A 143 -3.19 -16.29 18.87
CA HIS A 143 -2.79 -16.98 17.64
C HIS A 143 -1.47 -16.45 17.05
N VAL A 144 -1.22 -15.14 17.11
CA VAL A 144 0.05 -14.54 16.68
C VAL A 144 1.19 -15.03 17.56
N VAL A 145 1.04 -14.97 18.88
CA VAL A 145 2.05 -15.46 19.84
C VAL A 145 2.28 -16.96 19.71
N ALA A 146 1.23 -17.76 19.50
CA ALA A 146 1.39 -19.19 19.28
C ALA A 146 2.19 -19.52 18.01
N GLN A 147 2.16 -18.63 17.01
CA GLN A 147 2.86 -18.83 15.74
C GLN A 147 4.29 -18.27 15.74
N PHE A 148 4.51 -17.12 16.38
CA PHE A 148 5.77 -16.38 16.29
C PHE A 148 6.47 -16.18 17.64
N GLY A 149 5.88 -16.61 18.75
CA GLY A 149 6.37 -16.34 20.10
C GLY A 149 5.99 -14.95 20.61
N GLU A 150 6.52 -14.57 21.77
CA GLU A 150 6.27 -13.24 22.35
C GLU A 150 6.99 -12.13 21.55
N LEU A 151 6.41 -10.93 21.57
CA LEU A 151 7.02 -9.74 20.98
C LEU A 151 8.16 -9.24 21.87
N GLU A 152 9.39 -9.25 21.38
CA GLU A 152 10.59 -8.88 22.15
C GLU A 152 10.95 -7.40 21.98
N SER A 153 10.89 -6.87 20.75
CA SER A 153 11.24 -5.48 20.48
C SER A 153 10.55 -4.90 19.25
N ILE A 154 10.49 -3.56 19.21
CA ILE A 154 9.99 -2.79 18.07
C ILE A 154 11.16 -1.93 17.60
N GLY A 155 11.49 -2.00 16.30
CA GLY A 155 12.60 -1.28 15.71
C GLY A 155 12.28 0.20 15.45
N ASP A 156 13.30 1.05 15.51
CA ASP A 156 13.17 2.50 15.33
C ASP A 156 13.03 2.93 13.85
N GLU A 157 13.48 2.09 12.91
CA GLU A 157 13.55 2.40 11.49
C GLU A 157 12.27 2.04 10.73
N ALA A 158 11.23 2.86 10.90
CA ALA A 158 9.99 2.70 10.15
C ALA A 158 10.12 3.14 8.69
N TYR A 159 9.48 2.40 7.78
CA TYR A 159 9.27 2.82 6.39
C TYR A 159 7.86 3.39 6.22
N VAL A 160 7.77 4.68 5.92
CA VAL A 160 6.50 5.40 5.75
C VAL A 160 6.26 5.74 4.29
N ARG A 161 5.06 5.45 3.80
CA ARG A 161 4.63 5.80 2.44
C ARG A 161 3.16 6.20 2.40
N THR A 162 2.77 6.91 1.35
CA THR A 162 1.35 7.11 1.03
C THR A 162 0.92 6.06 0.02
N GLN A 163 -0.22 5.41 0.29
CA GLN A 163 -0.83 4.45 -0.63
C GLN A 163 -2.31 4.79 -0.81
N GLY A 164 -2.63 5.36 -1.97
CA GLY A 164 -3.96 5.92 -2.22
C GLY A 164 -4.27 7.06 -1.26
N ILE A 165 -5.29 6.86 -0.41
CA ILE A 165 -5.71 7.84 0.60
C ILE A 165 -5.14 7.58 2.00
N HIS A 166 -4.35 6.50 2.16
CA HIS A 166 -3.84 6.06 3.45
C HIS A 166 -2.36 6.41 3.61
N THR A 167 -1.93 6.60 4.86
CA THR A 167 -0.51 6.55 5.24
C THR A 167 -0.21 5.14 5.71
N VAL A 168 0.75 4.47 5.08
CA VAL A 168 1.17 3.12 5.46
C VAL A 168 2.54 3.18 6.12
N VAL A 169 2.67 2.52 7.26
CA VAL A 169 3.88 2.42 8.07
C VAL A 169 4.25 0.95 8.20
N ASP A 170 5.46 0.61 7.79
CA ASP A 170 6.06 -0.70 8.04
C ASP A 170 7.14 -0.55 9.12
N LEU A 171 6.93 -1.21 10.26
CA LEU A 171 7.86 -1.24 11.39
C LEU A 171 8.54 -2.60 11.48
N PRO A 172 9.88 -2.66 11.54
CA PRO A 172 10.58 -3.86 11.97
C PRO A 172 10.16 -4.20 13.41
N ILE A 173 9.81 -5.46 13.67
CA ILE A 173 9.48 -5.96 14.99
C ILE A 173 10.13 -7.32 15.18
N GLU A 174 10.63 -7.60 16.38
CA GLU A 174 11.26 -8.88 16.71
C GLU A 174 10.34 -9.69 17.61
N PHE A 175 10.09 -10.93 17.21
CA PHE A 175 9.46 -11.94 18.05
C PHE A 175 10.47 -13.03 18.41
N GLU A 176 10.16 -13.87 19.41
CA GLU A 176 11.04 -14.99 19.80
C GLU A 176 11.37 -15.94 18.63
N ALA A 177 10.44 -16.13 17.68
CA ALA A 177 10.65 -16.96 16.50
C ALA A 177 11.35 -16.22 15.33
N GLY A 178 11.70 -14.94 15.51
CA GLY A 178 12.47 -14.13 14.57
C GLY A 178 11.80 -12.84 14.12
N ALA A 179 12.50 -12.14 13.23
CA ALA A 179 12.11 -10.83 12.71
C ALA A 179 10.82 -10.88 11.88
N MET A 180 9.96 -9.89 12.09
CA MET A 180 8.72 -9.65 11.38
C MET A 180 8.58 -8.17 11.03
N VAL A 181 7.58 -7.84 10.20
CA VAL A 181 7.19 -6.46 9.92
C VAL A 181 5.76 -6.22 10.38
N GLY A 182 5.60 -5.27 11.29
CA GLY A 182 4.31 -4.72 11.69
C GLY A 182 3.87 -3.64 10.70
N ARG A 183 2.85 -3.92 9.90
CA ARG A 183 2.29 -2.96 8.93
C ARG A 183 1.01 -2.34 9.46
N VAL A 184 0.96 -1.01 9.51
CA VAL A 184 -0.22 -0.23 9.89
C VAL A 184 -0.60 0.71 8.75
N SER A 185 -1.87 0.72 8.38
CA SER A 185 -2.44 1.71 7.46
C SER A 185 -3.33 2.67 8.23
N TYR A 186 -3.08 3.96 8.09
CA TYR A 186 -3.85 5.02 8.71
C TYR A 186 -4.75 5.72 7.70
N ASP A 187 -5.97 6.03 8.12
CA ASP A 187 -6.81 7.01 7.44
C ASP A 187 -6.30 8.44 7.63
N GLN A 188 -7.05 9.41 7.12
CA GLN A 188 -6.70 10.83 7.20
C GLN A 188 -6.88 11.41 8.61
N GLN A 189 -7.60 10.72 9.49
CA GLN A 189 -7.77 11.09 10.91
C GLN A 189 -6.67 10.46 11.78
N GLY A 190 -5.79 9.64 11.20
CA GLY A 190 -4.75 8.93 11.93
C GLY A 190 -5.29 7.77 12.76
N LEU A 191 -6.44 7.21 12.38
CA LEU A 191 -7.01 5.96 12.90
C LEU A 191 -6.59 4.78 12.02
N VAL A 192 -6.50 3.60 12.62
CA VAL A 192 -6.08 2.36 11.98
C VAL A 192 -7.17 1.87 11.03
N ALA A 193 -6.84 1.91 9.73
CA ALA A 193 -7.62 1.35 8.62
C ALA A 193 -7.14 -0.06 8.23
N GLY A 194 -5.98 -0.50 8.72
CA GLY A 194 -5.47 -1.85 8.56
C GLY A 194 -4.27 -2.15 9.45
N LEU A 195 -4.15 -3.39 9.90
CA LEU A 195 -3.07 -3.89 10.76
C LEU A 195 -2.66 -5.30 10.33
N PHE A 196 -1.36 -5.53 10.14
CA PHE A 196 -0.84 -6.81 9.65
C PHE A 196 0.53 -7.14 10.29
N PHE A 197 0.81 -8.43 10.44
CA PHE A 197 2.12 -8.99 10.74
C PHE A 197 2.62 -9.73 9.50
N LEU A 198 3.73 -9.28 8.92
CA LEU A 198 4.22 -9.72 7.62
C LEU A 198 5.64 -10.27 7.72
N ASN A 199 5.97 -11.20 6.82
CA ASN A 199 7.35 -11.68 6.65
C ASN A 199 8.24 -10.53 6.09
N PRO A 200 9.42 -10.27 6.68
CA PRO A 200 10.32 -9.21 6.23
C PRO A 200 10.78 -9.35 4.77
N GLU A 201 11.01 -10.58 4.29
CA GLU A 201 11.44 -10.84 2.91
C GLU A 201 10.36 -10.43 1.90
N ALA A 202 9.09 -10.72 2.21
CA ALA A 202 7.97 -10.33 1.35
C ALA A 202 7.83 -8.81 1.27
N VAL A 203 8.03 -8.11 2.39
CA VAL A 203 7.99 -6.64 2.43
C VAL A 203 9.20 -6.02 1.73
N ALA A 204 10.40 -6.59 1.89
CA ALA A 204 11.59 -6.12 1.19
C ALA A 204 11.42 -6.22 -0.34
N ALA A 205 10.88 -7.34 -0.83
CA ALA A 205 10.56 -7.51 -2.25
C ALA A 205 9.53 -6.49 -2.76
N GLU A 206 8.49 -6.18 -1.98
CA GLU A 206 7.53 -5.12 -2.30
C GLU A 206 8.17 -3.72 -2.36
N ARG A 207 9.11 -3.43 -1.45
CA ARG A 207 9.81 -2.14 -1.38
C ARG A 207 10.77 -1.96 -2.54
N ASP A 208 11.56 -2.99 -2.85
CA ASP A 208 12.53 -2.95 -3.95
C ASP A 208 11.82 -2.84 -5.31
N ALA A 209 10.64 -3.46 -5.47
CA ALA A 209 9.80 -3.27 -6.64
C ALA A 209 9.24 -1.83 -6.78
N ALA A 210 9.15 -1.07 -5.68
CA ALA A 210 8.60 0.29 -5.66
C ALA A 210 9.66 1.40 -5.88
N VAL A 211 10.96 1.08 -5.79
CA VAL A 211 12.05 2.04 -6.04
C VAL A 211 12.64 1.79 -7.43
N PRO A 212 12.35 2.62 -8.46
CA PRO A 212 12.96 2.44 -9.76
C PRO A 212 14.46 2.73 -9.66
N THR A 213 15.28 1.72 -9.92
CA THR A 213 16.74 1.81 -9.91
C THR A 213 17.18 2.87 -10.93
N ARG A 214 17.65 4.03 -10.45
CA ARG A 214 18.45 4.94 -11.29
C ARG A 214 19.83 4.33 -11.44
N GLN A 215 20.10 3.69 -12.57
CA GLN A 215 21.47 3.46 -13.01
C GLN A 215 21.85 4.54 -14.01
N GLY A 216 22.95 5.23 -13.72
CA GLY A 216 23.64 6.15 -14.62
C GLY A 216 24.66 5.46 -15.49
#